data_AF-A0AAW4PFW4-F1
#
_entry.id   AF-A0AAW4PFW4-F1
#
_cell.length_a   1.000
_cell.length_b   1.000
_cell.length_c   1.000
_cell.angle_alpha   90.00
_cell.angle_beta   90.00
_cell.angle_gamma   90.00
#
_symmetry.space_group_name_H-M   'P 1'
#
loop_
_entity.id
_entity.type
_entity.pdbx_description
1 polymer ?
#
loop_
_entity_poly.entity_id
_entity_poly.type
_entity_poly.pdbx_seq_one_letter_code
_entity_poly.pdbx_strand_id
1 'polypeptide(L)'
;MADQTDPTDHRIKTNLTMTTLHITVGDREQLRNDAIDFVQAGEEGTLNDADEAVTLQFGSYDDLIESLTPLRLDLIQTIAEHDPQSMREAARLVDRDVSDVHADLKHLEVIGILDLEEGGPGGAMRPVVPFDRIEMHIDYPLVDDLDTDDVSASA
;
A
#
# COMPACT_ATOMS: atom_id res chain seq x y z
N MET A 1 -28.68 27.34 -32.53
CA MET A 1 -27.91 26.36 -33.33
C MET A 1 -26.75 25.96 -32.43
N ALA A 2 -26.75 24.68 -32.02
CA ALA A 2 -25.77 23.89 -31.23
C ALA A 2 -24.78 24.64 -30.32
N ASP A 3 -24.80 24.46 -28.99
CA ASP A 3 -24.35 23.24 -28.28
C ASP A 3 -22.93 22.81 -28.66
N GLN A 4 -21.99 23.08 -27.76
CA GLN A 4 -21.05 22.06 -27.30
C GLN A 4 -20.41 22.56 -26.01
N THR A 5 -20.95 22.11 -24.88
CA THR A 5 -20.18 21.98 -23.65
C THR A 5 -19.06 20.97 -23.88
N ASP A 6 -17.82 21.35 -23.62
CA ASP A 6 -16.74 20.38 -23.39
C ASP A 6 -16.47 20.34 -21.88
N PRO A 7 -16.86 19.26 -21.17
CA PRO A 7 -16.68 19.15 -19.74
C PRO A 7 -15.64 18.06 -19.43
N THR A 8 -14.35 18.38 -19.41
CA THR A 8 -13.39 17.54 -18.68
C THR A 8 -12.14 18.32 -18.30
N ASP A 9 -12.29 19.28 -17.39
CA ASP A 9 -11.15 19.73 -16.60
C ASP A 9 -10.92 18.67 -15.51
N HIS A 10 -10.11 17.65 -15.83
CA HIS A 10 -9.49 16.77 -14.85
C HIS A 10 -8.61 17.66 -13.98
N ARG A 11 -9.23 18.24 -12.94
CA ARG A 11 -8.58 19.11 -11.98
C ARG A 11 -7.33 18.41 -11.46
N ILE A 12 -6.21 18.87 -12.00
CA ILE A 12 -4.86 18.81 -11.47
C ILE A 12 -4.99 18.83 -9.94
N LYS A 13 -4.55 17.75 -9.27
CA LYS A 13 -4.29 17.73 -7.82
C LYS A 13 -3.26 18.84 -7.54
N THR A 14 -3.75 20.07 -7.37
CA THR A 14 -2.93 21.26 -7.23
C THR A 14 -2.68 21.44 -5.74
N ASN A 15 -1.44 21.17 -5.34
CA ASN A 15 -0.87 21.28 -3.98
C ASN A 15 -1.51 20.38 -2.92
N LEU A 16 -1.00 19.17 -2.72
CA LEU A 16 -1.20 18.38 -1.51
C LEU A 16 0.02 17.43 -1.36
N THR A 17 0.44 17.20 -0.13
CA THR A 17 1.51 16.30 0.33
C THR A 17 1.48 14.95 -0.39
N MET A 18 2.62 14.42 -0.85
CA MET A 18 2.65 13.12 -1.53
C MET A 18 2.58 12.01 -0.49
N THR A 19 1.40 11.43 -0.30
CA THR A 19 1.24 10.40 0.73
C THR A 19 1.89 9.10 0.28
N THR A 20 2.87 8.63 1.05
CA THR A 20 3.62 7.40 0.76
C THR A 20 3.28 6.34 1.81
N LEU A 21 2.91 5.13 1.35
CA LEU A 21 2.80 3.94 2.18
C LEU A 21 4.14 3.22 2.20
N HIS A 22 4.79 3.15 3.36
CA HIS A 22 5.99 2.35 3.56
C HIS A 22 5.62 0.94 3.97
N ILE A 23 6.14 -0.06 3.26
CA ILE A 23 5.93 -1.48 3.57
C ILE A 23 7.25 -2.07 4.04
N THR A 24 7.25 -2.70 5.22
CA THR A 24 8.41 -3.37 5.78
C THR A 24 8.16 -4.86 5.98
N VAL A 25 9.23 -5.65 5.89
CA VAL A 25 9.23 -7.10 6.19
C VAL A 25 10.27 -7.37 7.25
N GLY A 26 9.88 -7.98 8.37
CA GLY A 26 10.83 -8.36 9.42
C GLY A 26 10.15 -8.73 10.74
N ASP A 27 10.92 -9.36 11.63
CA ASP A 27 10.43 -9.73 12.95
C ASP A 27 10.13 -8.46 13.78
N ARG A 28 8.99 -8.48 14.46
CA ARG A 28 8.47 -7.39 15.28
C ARG A 28 9.42 -7.01 16.42
N GLU A 29 10.37 -7.87 16.81
CA GLU A 29 11.39 -7.59 17.83
C GLU A 29 12.63 -6.86 17.29
N GLN A 30 13.05 -7.08 16.04
CA GLN A 30 14.14 -6.32 15.38
C GLN A 30 13.72 -4.87 15.10
N LEU A 31 12.42 -4.66 14.86
CA LEU A 31 11.79 -3.37 14.56
C LEU A 31 12.01 -2.26 15.59
N ARG A 32 12.17 -2.57 16.90
CA ARG A 32 12.32 -1.51 17.92
C ARG A 32 13.63 -0.74 17.74
N ASN A 33 14.65 -1.36 17.16
CA ASN A 33 15.92 -0.70 16.88
C ASN A 33 15.90 -0.08 15.47
N ASP A 34 15.42 -0.81 14.46
CA ASP A 34 15.48 -0.34 13.07
C ASP A 34 14.50 0.81 12.76
N ALA A 35 13.35 0.87 13.43
CA ALA A 35 12.42 2.00 13.27
C ALA A 35 12.98 3.30 13.85
N ILE A 36 13.87 3.22 14.86
CA ILE A 36 14.59 4.40 15.38
C ILE A 36 15.68 4.81 14.40
N ASP A 37 16.40 3.85 13.83
CA ASP A 37 17.47 4.10 12.87
C ASP A 37 16.95 4.61 11.51
N PHE A 38 15.76 4.20 11.05
CA PHE A 38 15.15 4.73 9.81
C PHE A 38 14.72 6.20 9.97
N VAL A 39 14.16 6.56 11.13
CA VAL A 39 13.81 7.95 11.45
C VAL A 39 15.07 8.81 11.59
N GLN A 40 16.16 8.26 12.15
CA GLN A 40 17.43 8.98 12.32
C GLN A 40 18.29 9.04 11.04
N ALA A 41 18.28 8.01 10.19
CA ALA A 41 18.98 7.99 8.91
C ALA A 41 18.33 8.89 7.85
N GLY A 42 17.05 9.24 8.04
CA GLY A 42 16.37 10.28 7.27
C GLY A 42 16.81 11.72 7.59
N GLU A 43 17.64 11.95 8.62
CA GLU A 43 18.11 13.29 8.97
C GLU A 43 19.20 13.84 8.02
N GLU A 44 19.74 13.06 7.08
CA GLU A 44 20.61 13.57 6.00
C GLU A 44 19.85 13.98 4.73
N GLY A 45 18.52 13.89 4.70
CA GLY A 45 17.71 14.25 3.55
C GLY A 45 16.32 14.73 3.92
N THR A 46 16.23 15.94 4.49
CA THR A 46 15.01 16.78 4.59
C THR A 46 13.70 15.98 4.59
N LEU A 47 13.42 15.27 5.67
CA LEU A 47 12.05 14.90 6.00
C LEU A 47 11.34 16.20 6.34
N ASN A 48 10.67 16.79 5.35
CA ASN A 48 9.71 17.84 5.62
C ASN A 48 8.62 17.21 6.49
N ASP A 49 8.26 17.86 7.60
CA ASP A 49 7.15 17.55 8.52
C ASP A 49 5.75 17.50 7.83
N ALA A 50 5.68 17.25 6.53
CA ALA A 50 4.51 17.33 5.67
C ALA A 50 4.09 15.98 5.07
N ASP A 51 4.93 14.94 5.08
CA ASP A 51 4.52 13.61 4.61
C ASP A 51 4.14 12.73 5.81
N GLU A 52 2.83 12.53 6.00
CA GLU A 52 2.30 11.55 6.95
C GLU A 52 2.67 10.14 6.46
N ALA A 53 3.84 9.67 6.84
CA ALA A 53 4.36 8.36 6.46
C ALA A 53 3.56 7.26 7.19
N VAL A 54 2.63 6.62 6.47
CA VAL A 54 1.90 5.44 6.97
C VAL A 54 2.78 4.21 6.74
N THR A 55 2.91 3.35 7.74
CA THR A 55 3.73 2.13 7.66
C THR A 55 2.86 0.88 7.81
N LEU A 56 3.02 -0.09 6.90
CA LEU A 56 2.43 -1.42 6.96
C LEU A 56 3.54 -2.47 7.08
N GLN A 57 3.48 -3.32 8.10
CA GLN A 57 4.50 -4.34 8.35
C GLN A 57 3.96 -5.74 8.10
N PHE A 58 4.75 -6.56 7.41
CA PHE A 58 4.56 -8.00 7.26
C PHE A 58 5.58 -8.75 8.12
N GLY A 59 5.14 -9.88 8.71
CA GLY A 59 5.99 -10.70 9.59
C GLY A 59 7.04 -11.49 8.82
N SER A 60 6.78 -11.80 7.56
CA SER A 60 7.70 -12.53 6.68
C SER A 60 7.53 -12.09 5.22
N TYR A 61 8.51 -12.45 4.39
CA TYR A 61 8.42 -12.23 2.94
C TYR A 61 7.27 -13.03 2.32
N ASP A 62 7.02 -14.24 2.84
CA ASP A 62 5.91 -15.09 2.42
C ASP A 62 4.56 -14.40 2.70
N ASP A 63 4.39 -13.81 3.89
CA ASP A 63 3.18 -13.04 4.21
C ASP A 63 2.98 -11.86 3.25
N LEU A 64 4.08 -11.17 2.89
CA LEU A 64 4.04 -10.05 1.95
C LEU A 64 3.55 -10.51 0.58
N ILE A 65 4.16 -11.55 0.00
CA ILE A 65 3.83 -11.98 -1.37
C ILE A 65 2.45 -12.65 -1.45
N GLU A 66 2.00 -13.28 -0.36
CA GLU A 66 0.64 -13.82 -0.26
C GLU A 66 -0.41 -12.70 -0.14
N SER A 67 -0.05 -11.59 0.49
CA SER A 67 -0.95 -10.44 0.72
C SER A 67 -0.95 -9.43 -0.42
N LEU A 68 0.20 -9.18 -1.04
CA LEU A 68 0.41 -8.24 -2.14
C LEU A 68 0.89 -8.95 -3.40
N THR A 69 0.03 -9.82 -3.92
CA THR A 69 0.28 -10.48 -5.20
C THR A 69 0.39 -9.46 -6.34
N PRO A 70 1.05 -9.81 -7.46
CA PRO A 70 1.13 -8.92 -8.63
C PRO A 70 -0.24 -8.44 -9.12
N LEU A 71 -1.27 -9.30 -9.06
CA LEU A 71 -2.63 -8.95 -9.46
C LEU A 71 -3.30 -7.96 -8.51
N ARG A 72 -2.95 -7.97 -7.22
CA ARG A 72 -3.44 -6.98 -6.25
C ARG A 72 -2.72 -5.65 -6.40
N LEU A 73 -1.42 -5.66 -6.68
CA LEU A 73 -0.67 -4.44 -6.99
C LEU A 73 -1.21 -3.75 -8.25
N ASP A 74 -1.50 -4.52 -9.30
CA ASP A 74 -2.14 -4.02 -10.53
C ASP A 74 -3.52 -3.43 -10.26
N LEU A 75 -4.32 -4.09 -9.41
CA LEU A 75 -5.62 -3.59 -8.97
C LEU A 75 -5.50 -2.26 -8.19
N ILE A 76 -4.55 -2.17 -7.25
CA ILE A 76 -4.28 -0.93 -6.48
C ILE A 76 -3.93 0.21 -7.44
N GLN A 77 -3.00 -0.03 -8.37
CA GLN A 77 -2.58 0.97 -9.34
C GLN A 77 -3.75 1.44 -10.22
N THR A 78 -4.54 0.49 -10.73
CA THR A 78 -5.74 0.78 -11.55
C THR A 78 -6.76 1.62 -10.80
N ILE A 79 -6.99 1.34 -9.51
CA ILE A 79 -7.91 2.12 -8.67
C ILE A 79 -7.37 3.54 -8.46
N ALA A 80 -6.08 3.68 -8.16
CA ALA A 80 -5.45 4.98 -7.95
C ALA A 80 -5.45 5.85 -9.23
N GLU A 81 -5.32 5.23 -10.41
CA GLU A 81 -5.30 5.92 -11.70
C GLU A 81 -6.70 6.33 -12.18
N HIS A 82 -7.70 5.45 -12.02
CA HIS A 82 -8.99 5.61 -12.66
C HIS A 82 -10.14 6.00 -11.73
N ASP A 83 -9.94 6.00 -10.40
CA ASP A 83 -10.97 6.29 -9.39
C ASP A 83 -12.33 5.60 -9.70
N PRO A 84 -12.37 4.26 -9.77
CA PRO A 84 -13.59 3.53 -10.12
C PRO A 84 -14.70 3.79 -9.10
N GLN A 85 -15.91 4.06 -9.60
CA GLN A 85 -17.05 4.43 -8.76
C GLN A 85 -17.79 3.21 -8.18
N SER A 86 -17.30 2.00 -8.43
CA SER A 86 -17.79 0.77 -7.82
C SER A 86 -16.80 -0.39 -7.91
N MET A 87 -16.92 -1.38 -7.03
CA MET A 87 -16.14 -2.64 -7.14
C MET A 87 -16.28 -3.34 -8.49
N ARG A 88 -17.48 -3.29 -9.10
CA ARG A 88 -17.73 -3.89 -10.43
C ARG A 88 -17.00 -3.14 -11.53
N GLU A 89 -16.85 -1.84 -11.38
CA GLU A 89 -16.09 -1.03 -12.33
C GLU A 89 -14.60 -1.32 -12.21
N ALA A 90 -14.07 -1.39 -10.98
CA ALA A 90 -12.69 -1.82 -10.75
C ALA A 90 -12.40 -3.16 -11.43
N ALA A 91 -13.29 -4.15 -11.29
CA ALA A 91 -13.15 -5.44 -11.94
C ALA A 91 -13.13 -5.38 -13.48
N ARG A 92 -13.93 -4.49 -14.07
CA ARG A 92 -13.91 -4.26 -15.53
C ARG A 92 -12.64 -3.59 -16.01
N LEU A 93 -12.06 -2.68 -15.22
CA LEU A 93 -10.83 -1.97 -15.58
C LEU A 93 -9.63 -2.93 -15.65
N VAL A 94 -9.55 -3.89 -14.74
CA VAL A 94 -8.50 -4.92 -14.72
C VAL A 94 -8.83 -6.16 -15.58
N ASP A 95 -9.98 -6.19 -16.27
CA ASP A 95 -10.48 -7.35 -17.03
C ASP A 95 -10.48 -8.68 -16.25
N ARG A 96 -10.99 -8.65 -15.01
CA ARG A 96 -11.06 -9.82 -14.11
C ARG A 96 -12.47 -10.09 -13.61
N ASP A 97 -12.69 -11.31 -13.14
CA ASP A 97 -13.94 -11.73 -12.53
C ASP A 97 -14.27 -10.92 -11.26
N VAL A 98 -15.53 -10.51 -11.14
CA VAL A 98 -16.00 -9.63 -10.05
C VAL A 98 -15.86 -10.28 -8.68
N SER A 99 -16.04 -11.60 -8.58
CA SER A 99 -15.89 -12.32 -7.30
C SER A 99 -14.46 -12.23 -6.77
N ASP A 100 -13.49 -12.39 -7.66
CA ASP A 100 -12.07 -12.44 -7.31
C ASP A 100 -11.59 -11.04 -6.95
N VAL A 101 -11.98 -10.04 -7.74
CA VAL A 101 -11.69 -8.63 -7.45
C VAL A 101 -12.35 -8.19 -6.16
N HIS A 102 -13.57 -8.63 -5.87
CA HIS A 102 -14.20 -8.32 -4.58
C HIS A 102 -13.45 -8.94 -3.41
N ALA A 103 -12.98 -10.19 -3.53
CA ALA A 103 -12.18 -10.82 -2.49
C ALA A 103 -10.85 -10.07 -2.28
N ASP A 104 -10.18 -9.69 -3.37
CA ASP A 104 -8.96 -8.90 -3.35
C ASP A 104 -9.18 -7.52 -2.70
N LEU A 105 -10.22 -6.78 -3.11
CA LEU A 105 -10.58 -5.48 -2.52
C LEU A 105 -10.83 -5.58 -1.02
N LYS A 106 -11.52 -6.62 -0.56
CA LYS A 106 -11.78 -6.83 0.86
C LYS A 106 -10.52 -7.17 1.63
N HIS A 107 -9.63 -7.97 1.04
CA HIS A 107 -8.34 -8.24 1.64
C HIS A 107 -7.49 -6.97 1.78
N LEU A 108 -7.42 -6.15 0.71
CA LEU A 108 -6.68 -4.89 0.69
C LEU A 108 -7.23 -3.85 1.68
N GLU A 109 -8.55 -3.81 1.88
CA GLU A 109 -9.20 -3.02 2.93
C GLU A 109 -8.76 -3.47 4.33
N VAL A 110 -8.74 -4.78 4.58
CA VAL A 110 -8.37 -5.33 5.90
C VAL A 110 -6.93 -4.99 6.27
N ILE A 111 -6.00 -4.98 5.30
CA ILE A 111 -4.60 -4.63 5.54
C ILE A 111 -4.34 -3.11 5.45
N GLY A 112 -5.37 -2.30 5.17
CA GLY A 112 -5.29 -0.84 5.20
C GLY A 112 -4.59 -0.18 4.01
N ILE A 113 -4.53 -0.86 2.86
CA ILE A 113 -3.93 -0.28 1.63
C ILE A 113 -4.94 0.57 0.86
N LEU A 114 -6.23 0.26 1.00
CA LEU A 114 -7.32 1.03 0.43
C LEU A 114 -8.50 1.06 1.40
N ASP A 115 -9.42 1.98 1.17
CA ASP A 115 -10.71 2.05 1.86
C ASP A 115 -11.84 1.69 0.89
N LEU A 116 -12.92 1.10 1.43
CA LEU A 116 -14.17 0.97 0.70
C LEU A 116 -15.16 1.99 1.24
N GLU A 117 -15.47 2.99 0.44
CA GLU A 117 -16.36 4.09 0.82
C GLU A 117 -17.76 3.89 0.25
N GLU A 118 -18.77 4.29 1.02
CA GLU A 118 -20.12 4.50 0.51
C GLU A 118 -20.17 5.81 -0.30
N GLY A 119 -20.94 5.84 -1.40
CA GLY A 119 -21.17 7.08 -2.15
C GLY A 119 -21.09 6.96 -3.67
N GLY A 120 -20.79 5.78 -4.21
CA GLY A 120 -20.84 5.52 -5.64
C GLY A 120 -22.28 5.62 -6.20
N PRO A 121 -22.45 5.69 -7.54
CA PRO A 121 -23.74 5.73 -8.20
C PRO A 121 -24.69 4.63 -7.70
N GLY A 122 -25.87 5.02 -7.25
CA GLY A 122 -26.86 4.09 -6.70
C GLY A 122 -26.51 3.50 -5.33
N GLY A 123 -25.60 4.13 -4.57
CA GLY A 123 -25.15 3.66 -3.26
C GLY A 123 -24.12 2.53 -3.34
N ALA A 124 -23.42 2.41 -4.47
CA ALA A 124 -22.36 1.42 -4.61
C ALA A 124 -21.16 1.75 -3.71
N MET A 125 -20.55 0.70 -3.15
CA MET A 125 -19.25 0.82 -2.50
C MET A 125 -18.17 1.05 -3.56
N ARG A 126 -17.35 2.08 -3.36
CA ARG A 126 -16.23 2.42 -4.23
C ARG A 126 -14.90 2.19 -3.50
N PRO A 127 -13.89 1.58 -4.15
CA PRO A 127 -12.56 1.49 -3.56
C PRO A 127 -11.78 2.79 -3.77
N VAL A 128 -11.05 3.22 -2.74
CA VAL A 128 -10.23 4.43 -2.74
C VAL A 128 -8.85 4.12 -2.19
N VAL A 129 -7.80 4.44 -2.93
CA VAL A 129 -6.42 4.30 -2.46
C VAL A 129 -5.96 5.67 -1.95
N PRO A 130 -5.69 5.83 -0.64
CA PRO A 130 -5.34 7.13 -0.04
C PRO A 130 -3.85 7.50 -0.19
N PHE A 131 -3.10 6.72 -0.97
CA PHE A 131 -1.66 6.85 -1.18
C PHE A 131 -1.33 7.15 -2.64
N ASP A 132 -0.32 7.98 -2.88
CA ASP A 132 0.20 8.24 -4.23
C ASP A 132 1.34 7.26 -4.60
N ARG A 133 1.98 6.65 -3.60
CA ARG A 133 3.13 5.75 -3.79
C ARG A 133 3.21 4.67 -2.70
N ILE A 134 3.66 3.48 -3.09
CA ILE A 134 4.11 2.42 -2.18
C ILE A 134 5.63 2.32 -2.25
N GLU A 135 6.32 2.36 -1.12
CA GLU A 135 7.75 2.10 -1.00
C GLU A 135 7.96 0.85 -0.15
N MET A 136 8.69 -0.14 -0.68
CA MET A 136 8.93 -1.41 0.00
C MET A 136 10.38 -1.47 0.48
N HIS A 137 10.58 -1.64 1.78
CA HIS A 137 11.87 -1.85 2.43
C HIS A 137 11.91 -3.28 2.97
N ILE A 138 12.59 -4.17 2.24
CA ILE A 138 12.59 -5.60 2.53
C ILE A 138 14.02 -6.03 2.85
N ASP A 139 14.23 -6.44 4.09
CA ASP A 139 15.44 -7.12 4.52
C ASP A 139 15.20 -8.63 4.44
N TYR A 140 15.73 -9.26 3.38
CA TYR A 140 15.56 -10.68 3.12
C TYR A 140 16.88 -11.43 3.41
N PRO A 141 17.00 -12.12 4.55
CA PRO A 141 18.20 -12.89 4.86
C PRO A 141 18.36 -14.05 3.87
N LEU A 142 19.53 -14.14 3.23
CA LEU A 142 19.87 -15.27 2.35
C LEU A 142 20.45 -16.47 3.11
N VAL A 143 20.82 -16.24 4.37
CA VAL A 143 21.34 -17.22 5.31
C VAL A 143 20.70 -16.97 6.66
N ASP A 144 20.23 -18.04 7.30
CA ASP A 144 19.79 -17.99 8.69
C ASP A 144 21.05 -18.04 9.55
N ASP A 145 21.62 -16.90 9.93
CA ASP A 145 22.67 -16.85 10.95
C ASP A 145 22.04 -17.09 12.34
N LEU A 146 21.44 -18.28 12.53
CA LEU A 146 20.99 -18.81 13.82
C LEU A 146 22.00 -19.81 14.38
N ASP A 147 23.30 -19.60 14.13
CA ASP A 147 24.36 -20.23 14.91
C ASP A 147 24.83 -19.24 16.00
N THR A 148 23.93 -18.91 16.93
CA THR A 148 24.34 -18.49 18.28
C THR A 148 23.95 -19.56 19.31
N ASP A 149 24.19 -20.82 18.95
CA ASP A 149 24.32 -21.85 19.97
C ASP A 149 25.75 -21.82 20.54
N ASP A 150 25.79 -21.67 21.86
CA ASP A 150 26.80 -22.26 22.75
C ASP A 150 28.16 -21.56 22.87
N VAL A 151 28.18 -20.35 23.45
CA VAL A 151 29.24 -20.06 24.43
C VAL A 151 28.80 -20.64 25.78
N SER A 152 29.06 -21.93 25.92
CA SER A 152 29.28 -22.61 27.19
C SER A 152 30.23 -21.76 28.05
N ALA A 153 29.67 -20.96 28.95
CA ALA A 153 30.38 -20.44 30.11
C ALA A 153 30.33 -21.51 31.20
N SER A 154 31.15 -22.56 31.03
CA SER A 154 31.61 -23.36 32.15
C SER A 154 32.72 -22.57 32.85
N ALA A 155 32.47 -22.08 34.07
CA ALA A 155 33.49 -21.76 35.07
C ALA A 155 32.88 -21.81 36.47
#